data_AF-A0A2Z6I882-F1
#
_entry.id   AF-A0A2Z6I882-F1
#
_cell.length_a   1.000
_cell.length_b   1.000
_cell.length_c   1.000
_cell.angle_alpha   90.00
_cell.angle_beta   90.00
_cell.angle_gamma   90.00
#
_symmetry.space_group_name_H-M   'P 1'
#
loop_
_entity.id
_entity.type
_entity.pdbx_description
1 polymer ?
#
loop_
_entity_poly.entity_id
_entity_poly.type
_entity_poly.pdbx_seq_one_letter_code
_entity_poly.pdbx_strand_id
1 'polypeptide(L)'
;MRFAIGLTLLSSSLLLLTGCSSTLTAINAGKSAEPAKAAKAAKDARPKKKEAPVPVAMPAFDALKGKGLYYFDDNKGSRFYVTDTIAENGLYDVKEEFKRGEPHGFTWGTGAAAILRKGVALDPQAIEGVSLASDHHIVVHLRNGDASRKKGKKRSEDPGELDLHLTLEAYDMSDLPIGPYLVTRTNRTTPAGYLIGSRYTFPKGSIGYRATLWVNSDEVIVPTKNAFTGSGSIEDFSKRFTKEIPYCLRYIPGRNATPLGLKFEEPIVKKTGKDSKGRLVEVAQKGSAELYPVKKGTIFCGRDDDRSLATARWSLRYVNGSRVLEFDFPDEIRAEDFGVPRTHRNALKVAFAEERVKEKGKTVRKLVPARVWLANKRITDYQWRFNETAAEAVREALEATKDARREWDEKHATKKAKK
;
A
#
# COMPACT_ATOMS: atom_id res chain seq x y z
N MET A 1 -16.10 56.12 47.95
CA MET A 1 -15.78 57.57 47.87
C MET A 1 -15.52 57.94 46.42
N ARG A 2 -15.78 59.19 46.02
CA ARG A 2 -15.34 59.77 44.72
C ARG A 2 -13.79 59.82 44.71
N PHE A 3 -13.09 59.71 43.58
CA PHE A 3 -13.05 60.70 42.50
C PHE A 3 -12.88 60.09 41.10
N ALA A 4 -13.35 60.84 40.10
CA ALA A 4 -13.04 60.66 38.70
C ALA A 4 -12.28 61.89 38.16
N ILE A 5 -11.60 61.71 37.02
CA ILE A 5 -11.14 62.64 35.96
C ILE A 5 -10.16 61.75 35.16
N GLY A 6 -10.32 61.46 33.86
CA GLY A 6 -10.54 62.38 32.74
C GLY A 6 -9.17 62.63 32.05
N LEU A 7 -9.01 62.64 30.73
CA LEU A 7 -9.99 62.63 29.64
C LEU A 7 -9.27 62.36 28.29
N THR A 8 -9.79 61.45 27.44
CA THR A 8 -9.75 61.52 25.93
C THR A 8 -8.38 61.55 25.18
N LEU A 9 -8.27 61.42 23.84
CA LEU A 9 -9.23 61.50 22.71
C LEU A 9 -8.76 60.62 21.50
N LEU A 10 -9.66 59.77 20.96
CA LEU A 10 -9.83 59.30 19.55
C LEU A 10 -8.63 58.68 18.75
N SER A 11 -8.82 57.87 17.69
CA SER A 11 -9.99 57.41 16.89
C SER A 11 -9.69 55.98 16.35
N SER A 12 -10.60 54.97 16.34
CA SER A 12 -11.87 54.84 15.58
C SER A 12 -11.65 54.81 14.05
N SER A 13 -12.12 53.84 13.23
CA SER A 13 -12.92 52.60 13.39
C SER A 13 -12.58 51.63 12.22
N LEU A 14 -12.57 50.30 12.36
CA LEU A 14 -13.68 49.34 12.17
C LEU A 14 -14.66 49.61 10.99
N LEU A 15 -14.82 48.58 10.13
CA LEU A 15 -16.02 48.04 9.41
C LEU A 15 -15.56 47.38 8.08
N LEU A 16 -15.57 46.05 7.89
CA LEU A 16 -16.67 45.07 7.70
C LEU A 16 -17.13 44.84 6.23
N LEU A 17 -17.05 43.56 5.82
CA LEU A 17 -18.01 42.75 5.02
C LEU A 17 -18.17 42.85 3.49
N THR A 18 -18.35 41.66 2.88
CA THR A 18 -18.87 41.34 1.51
C THR A 18 -18.03 41.86 0.33
N GLY A 19 -18.04 41.34 -0.91
CA GLY A 19 -18.68 40.21 -1.62
C GLY A 19 -18.08 40.15 -3.06
N CYS A 20 -18.36 39.26 -4.02
CA CYS A 20 -19.14 38.01 -4.13
C CYS A 20 -18.63 37.19 -5.35
N SER A 21 -19.19 36.02 -5.65
CA SER A 21 -18.84 35.18 -6.83
C SER A 21 -19.27 35.78 -8.18
N SER A 22 -18.56 35.42 -9.25
CA SER A 22 -19.07 35.37 -10.64
C SER A 22 -18.41 34.21 -11.41
N THR A 23 -19.17 33.55 -12.28
CA THR A 23 -18.83 32.28 -12.92
C THR A 23 -18.87 32.37 -14.45
N LEU A 24 -18.13 31.46 -15.12
CA LEU A 24 -18.35 30.99 -16.51
C LEU A 24 -18.22 32.00 -17.68
N THR A 25 -17.31 31.71 -18.61
CA THR A 25 -17.65 30.98 -19.86
C THR A 25 -16.39 30.61 -20.66
N ALA A 26 -16.52 29.63 -21.54
CA ALA A 26 -15.49 29.19 -22.49
C ALA A 26 -15.96 29.47 -23.94
N ILE A 27 -15.08 29.39 -24.94
CA ILE A 27 -15.25 28.68 -26.24
C ILE A 27 -14.06 28.94 -27.20
N ASN A 28 -13.43 27.83 -27.63
CA ASN A 28 -12.75 27.47 -28.88
C ASN A 28 -11.87 28.43 -29.75
N ALA A 29 -10.62 27.98 -29.91
CA ALA A 29 -9.93 27.58 -31.16
C ALA A 29 -9.64 28.56 -32.33
N GLY A 30 -8.35 28.59 -32.72
CA GLY A 30 -7.84 29.12 -34.00
C GLY A 30 -6.32 28.90 -34.13
N LYS A 31 -5.82 28.50 -35.32
CA LYS A 31 -4.40 28.15 -35.55
C LYS A 31 -3.58 29.29 -36.16
N SER A 32 -2.29 29.31 -35.81
CA SER A 32 -1.14 29.72 -36.62
C SER A 32 -0.95 31.21 -37.00
N ALA A 33 0.04 31.84 -36.36
CA ALA A 33 0.94 32.80 -37.02
C ALA A 33 2.28 32.85 -36.26
N GLU A 34 3.38 32.55 -36.96
CA GLU A 34 4.74 32.77 -36.48
C GLU A 34 5.18 34.19 -36.86
N PRO A 35 5.90 34.93 -35.99
CA PRO A 35 6.83 35.93 -36.49
C PRO A 35 8.26 35.72 -35.98
N ALA A 36 9.22 36.09 -36.82
CA ALA A 36 10.62 35.70 -36.70
C ALA A 36 11.39 36.38 -35.55
N LYS A 37 12.39 35.63 -35.06
CA LYS A 37 13.66 36.04 -34.43
C LYS A 37 13.84 37.54 -34.10
N ALA A 38 13.88 37.84 -32.81
CA ALA A 38 14.75 38.88 -32.27
C ALA A 38 15.66 38.25 -31.20
N ALA A 39 16.95 38.08 -31.50
CA ALA A 39 17.92 37.57 -30.54
C ALA A 39 18.20 38.64 -29.47
N LYS A 40 17.87 38.34 -28.21
CA LYS A 40 18.40 39.08 -27.05
C LYS A 40 19.24 38.12 -26.20
N ALA A 41 20.43 38.59 -25.83
CA ALA A 41 21.47 37.78 -25.21
C ALA A 41 20.99 37.08 -23.93
N ALA A 42 21.37 35.81 -23.79
CA ALA A 42 21.12 35.04 -22.57
C ALA A 42 21.93 35.65 -21.41
N LYS A 43 21.23 36.18 -20.40
CA LYS A 43 21.77 36.38 -19.05
C LYS A 43 21.23 35.28 -18.14
N ASP A 44 22.13 34.43 -17.65
CA ASP A 44 22.01 33.61 -16.44
C ASP A 44 20.63 33.02 -16.13
N ALA A 45 20.07 32.28 -17.09
CA ALA A 45 19.07 31.28 -16.77
C ALA A 45 19.75 30.16 -15.95
N ARG A 46 19.73 30.26 -14.62
CA ARG A 46 19.98 29.11 -13.74
C ARG A 46 19.13 27.95 -14.27
N PRO A 47 19.71 26.74 -14.51
CA PRO A 47 18.94 25.63 -15.04
C PRO A 47 17.72 25.40 -14.14
N LYS A 48 16.52 25.41 -14.74
CA LYS A 48 15.28 25.18 -13.98
C LYS A 48 15.43 23.88 -13.24
N LYS A 49 15.36 23.94 -11.90
CA LYS A 49 15.50 22.75 -11.05
C LYS A 49 14.43 21.76 -11.49
N LYS A 50 14.85 20.55 -11.85
CA LYS A 50 13.97 19.48 -12.32
C LYS A 50 12.90 19.22 -11.25
N GLU A 51 11.64 19.32 -11.62
CA GLU A 51 10.51 19.27 -10.66
C GLU A 51 9.96 17.86 -10.47
N ALA A 52 10.17 16.96 -11.44
CA ALA A 52 9.66 15.59 -11.43
C ALA A 52 10.63 14.60 -12.11
N PRO A 53 10.52 13.28 -11.83
CA PRO A 53 11.25 12.24 -12.54
C PRO A 53 10.87 12.22 -14.03
N VAL A 54 11.85 11.98 -14.90
CA VAL A 54 11.65 11.92 -16.36
C VAL A 54 11.69 10.46 -16.80
N PRO A 55 10.67 9.91 -17.48
CA PRO A 55 10.67 8.53 -17.94
C PRO A 55 11.88 8.20 -18.82
N VAL A 56 12.44 7.00 -18.65
CA VAL A 56 13.54 6.46 -19.46
C VAL A 56 13.11 5.14 -20.07
N ALA A 57 13.29 4.99 -21.37
CA ALA A 57 13.07 3.72 -22.05
C ALA A 57 14.16 2.71 -21.65
N MET A 58 13.79 1.71 -20.86
CA MET A 58 14.67 0.61 -20.42
C MET A 58 13.83 -0.67 -20.30
N PRO A 59 14.29 -1.84 -20.80
CA PRO A 59 13.60 -3.10 -20.57
C PRO A 59 13.53 -3.40 -19.06
N ALA A 60 12.34 -3.72 -18.56
CA ALA A 60 12.11 -3.92 -17.12
C ALA A 60 13.08 -4.94 -16.51
N PHE A 61 13.39 -6.02 -17.25
CA PHE A 61 14.27 -7.09 -16.80
C PHE A 61 15.75 -6.67 -16.66
N ASP A 62 16.21 -5.67 -17.42
CA ASP A 62 17.61 -5.22 -17.33
C ASP A 62 17.91 -4.56 -15.98
N ALA A 63 16.90 -3.99 -15.32
CA ALA A 63 17.01 -3.46 -13.97
C ALA A 63 17.37 -4.52 -12.91
N LEU A 64 17.15 -5.81 -13.19
CA LEU A 64 17.50 -6.92 -12.30
C LEU A 64 18.94 -7.44 -12.50
N LYS A 65 19.60 -7.08 -13.61
CA LYS A 65 20.92 -7.60 -13.99
C LYS A 65 22.05 -6.87 -13.26
N GLY A 66 23.21 -7.53 -13.17
CA GLY A 66 24.44 -6.94 -12.64
C GLY A 66 24.32 -6.57 -11.17
N LYS A 67 24.16 -5.27 -10.88
CA LYS A 67 23.98 -4.75 -9.51
C LYS A 67 22.53 -4.81 -9.03
N GLY A 68 21.58 -5.02 -9.94
CA GLY A 68 20.15 -5.17 -9.65
C GLY A 68 19.49 -3.95 -9.04
N LEU A 69 18.37 -4.20 -8.36
CA LEU A 69 17.52 -3.19 -7.74
C LEU A 69 17.80 -3.05 -6.25
N TYR A 70 17.99 -1.82 -5.82
CA TYR A 70 18.04 -1.44 -4.41
C TYR A 70 16.69 -0.91 -3.95
N TYR A 71 16.30 -1.27 -2.73
CA TYR A 71 15.05 -0.89 -2.10
C TYR A 71 15.34 -0.31 -0.72
N PHE A 72 14.56 0.68 -0.29
CA PHE A 72 14.67 1.26 1.06
C PHE A 72 13.31 1.34 1.73
N ASP A 73 13.13 0.59 2.83
CA ASP A 73 12.03 0.79 3.78
C ASP A 73 12.53 1.66 4.93
N ASP A 74 12.12 2.93 4.92
CA ASP A 74 12.59 3.94 5.86
C ASP A 74 14.13 4.09 5.83
N ASN A 75 14.85 3.57 6.83
CA ASN A 75 16.32 3.56 6.88
C ASN A 75 16.94 2.17 6.63
N LYS A 76 16.15 1.21 6.15
CA LYS A 76 16.54 -0.19 5.94
C LYS A 76 16.65 -0.50 4.47
N GLY A 77 17.83 -0.94 4.02
CA GLY A 77 18.10 -1.22 2.61
C GLY A 77 18.07 -2.72 2.29
N SER A 78 17.45 -3.10 1.17
CA SER A 78 17.69 -4.40 0.53
C SER A 78 18.19 -4.26 -0.92
N ARG A 79 18.77 -5.32 -1.45
CA ARG A 79 19.20 -5.45 -2.86
C ARG A 79 18.64 -6.74 -3.45
N PHE A 80 17.88 -6.66 -4.53
CA PHE A 80 17.34 -7.80 -5.27
C PHE A 80 17.93 -7.84 -6.68
N TYR A 81 18.55 -8.97 -7.05
CA TYR A 81 19.26 -9.13 -8.32
C TYR A 81 19.24 -10.56 -8.84
N VAL A 82 19.37 -10.71 -10.15
CA VAL A 82 19.59 -12.00 -10.83
C VAL A 82 21.07 -12.39 -10.68
N THR A 83 21.34 -13.61 -10.22
CA THR A 83 22.73 -14.10 -10.03
C THR A 83 23.37 -14.51 -11.33
N ASP A 84 22.61 -15.16 -12.21
CA ASP A 84 23.09 -15.80 -13.43
C ASP A 84 22.35 -15.21 -14.64
N THR A 85 23.10 -14.69 -15.62
CA THR A 85 22.52 -14.00 -16.78
C THR A 85 21.90 -14.94 -17.81
N ILE A 86 22.00 -16.25 -17.61
CA ILE A 86 21.43 -17.31 -18.43
C ILE A 86 20.31 -17.98 -17.63
N ALA A 87 19.13 -18.13 -18.22
CA ALA A 87 18.01 -18.83 -17.59
C ALA A 87 18.12 -20.36 -17.74
N GLU A 88 18.02 -21.09 -16.64
CA GLU A 88 17.83 -22.54 -16.67
C GLU A 88 16.34 -22.85 -16.87
N ASN A 89 15.98 -23.48 -18.01
CA ASN A 89 14.58 -23.79 -18.36
C ASN A 89 13.63 -22.57 -18.34
N GLY A 90 14.13 -21.38 -18.65
CA GLY A 90 13.35 -20.13 -18.62
C GLY A 90 13.23 -19.47 -17.23
N LEU A 91 13.87 -20.04 -16.20
CA LEU A 91 13.98 -19.47 -14.86
C LEU A 91 15.38 -18.90 -14.63
N TYR A 92 15.46 -17.66 -14.14
CA TYR A 92 16.69 -17.04 -13.66
C TYR A 92 16.78 -17.20 -12.14
N ASP A 93 17.92 -17.71 -11.65
CA ASP A 93 18.23 -17.72 -10.21
C ASP A 93 18.42 -16.26 -9.72
N VAL A 94 17.90 -15.97 -8.52
CA VAL A 94 17.91 -14.63 -7.93
C VAL A 94 18.38 -14.66 -6.48
N LYS A 95 18.92 -13.53 -6.02
CA LYS A 95 19.31 -13.32 -4.64
C LYS A 95 18.76 -11.99 -4.13
N GLU A 96 18.25 -12.02 -2.90
CA GLU A 96 17.98 -10.82 -2.13
C GLU A 96 18.92 -10.71 -0.94
N GLU A 97 19.53 -9.54 -0.78
CA GLU A 97 20.37 -9.19 0.37
C GLU A 97 19.65 -8.15 1.22
N PHE A 98 19.41 -8.49 2.48
CA PHE A 98 18.68 -7.69 3.47
C PHE A 98 19.18 -8.10 4.86
N LYS A 99 19.10 -7.23 5.88
CA LYS A 99 19.40 -7.68 7.25
C LYS A 99 18.23 -8.49 7.80
N ARG A 100 18.52 -9.45 8.68
CA ARG A 100 17.50 -10.33 9.27
C ARG A 100 16.38 -9.52 9.94
N GLY A 101 15.13 -9.72 9.49
CA GLY A 101 13.96 -9.02 10.02
C GLY A 101 13.71 -7.62 9.40
N GLU A 102 14.36 -7.30 8.28
CA GLU A 102 14.05 -6.12 7.49
C GLU A 102 13.04 -6.41 6.35
N PRO A 103 12.25 -5.42 5.90
CA PRO A 103 11.32 -5.60 4.80
C PRO A 103 12.02 -5.80 3.45
N HIS A 104 11.36 -6.54 2.55
CA HIS A 104 11.92 -6.99 1.27
C HIS A 104 11.51 -6.08 0.10
N GLY A 105 12.32 -6.06 -0.95
CA GLY A 105 12.18 -5.21 -2.13
C GLY A 105 11.03 -5.59 -3.05
N PHE A 106 10.69 -6.89 -3.11
CA PHE A 106 9.45 -7.37 -3.71
C PHE A 106 8.63 -8.13 -2.66
N THR A 107 7.44 -7.60 -2.37
CA THR A 107 6.42 -8.30 -1.58
C THR A 107 5.06 -7.98 -2.19
N TRP A 108 4.07 -8.80 -1.89
CA TRP A 108 2.69 -8.62 -2.34
C TRP A 108 2.11 -7.28 -1.86
N GLY A 109 1.08 -6.83 -2.58
CA GLY A 109 0.54 -5.49 -2.53
C GLY A 109 0.41 -4.86 -1.13
N THR A 110 0.73 -3.58 -1.04
CA THR A 110 0.67 -2.75 0.18
C THR A 110 1.61 -3.16 1.33
N GLY A 111 2.55 -4.08 1.10
CA GLY A 111 3.50 -4.54 2.13
C GLY A 111 2.96 -5.71 2.92
N ALA A 112 2.40 -6.70 2.22
CA ALA A 112 1.85 -7.92 2.80
C ALA A 112 2.83 -8.61 3.77
N ALA A 113 2.34 -8.98 4.96
CA ALA A 113 3.11 -9.79 5.90
C ALA A 113 2.96 -11.30 5.65
N ALA A 114 1.86 -11.73 5.03
CA ALA A 114 1.63 -13.10 4.57
C ALA A 114 0.62 -13.16 3.42
N ILE A 115 0.63 -14.27 2.68
CA ILE A 115 -0.50 -14.73 1.88
C ILE A 115 -1.17 -15.90 2.59
N LEU A 116 -2.50 -15.96 2.54
CA LEU A 116 -3.28 -17.00 3.19
C LEU A 116 -3.82 -17.99 2.16
N ARG A 117 -3.19 -19.17 2.02
CA ARG A 117 -3.67 -20.27 1.17
C ARG A 117 -4.08 -21.46 2.03
N LYS A 118 -5.23 -22.08 1.71
CA LYS A 118 -5.84 -23.19 2.49
C LYS A 118 -6.02 -22.85 3.98
N GLY A 119 -6.19 -21.56 4.30
CA GLY A 119 -6.23 -21.04 5.68
C GLY A 119 -4.89 -21.10 6.42
N VAL A 120 -3.74 -21.16 5.75
CA VAL A 120 -2.40 -21.11 6.38
C VAL A 120 -1.65 -19.90 5.85
N ALA A 121 -1.03 -19.12 6.75
CA ALA A 121 -0.17 -18.02 6.38
C ALA A 121 1.15 -18.54 5.80
N LEU A 122 1.33 -18.37 4.49
CA LEU A 122 2.59 -18.58 3.79
C LEU A 122 3.47 -17.34 3.97
N ASP A 123 4.76 -17.58 4.18
CA ASP A 123 5.72 -16.49 4.23
C ASP A 123 6.03 -15.96 2.81
N PRO A 124 5.85 -14.66 2.54
CA PRO A 124 5.97 -14.12 1.19
C PRO A 124 7.43 -13.94 0.74
N GLN A 125 8.41 -14.37 1.54
CA GLN A 125 9.85 -14.11 1.32
C GLN A 125 10.59 -15.25 0.61
N ALA A 126 9.93 -16.38 0.34
CA ALA A 126 10.56 -17.54 -0.31
C ALA A 126 10.49 -17.46 -1.84
N ILE A 127 11.21 -16.51 -2.44
CA ILE A 127 11.36 -16.40 -3.91
C ILE A 127 12.18 -17.59 -4.42
N GLU A 128 11.67 -18.29 -5.45
CA GLU A 128 12.35 -19.43 -6.11
C GLU A 128 13.21 -18.97 -7.30
N GLY A 129 12.82 -17.87 -7.97
CA GLY A 129 13.46 -17.35 -9.16
C GLY A 129 12.57 -16.33 -9.86
N VAL A 130 13.03 -15.82 -11.01
CA VAL A 130 12.20 -14.97 -11.89
C VAL A 130 12.18 -15.50 -13.32
N SER A 131 11.10 -15.28 -14.05
CA SER A 131 11.05 -15.50 -15.50
C SER A 131 10.60 -14.23 -16.22
N LEU A 132 10.77 -14.22 -17.54
CA LEU A 132 10.29 -13.17 -18.42
C LEU A 132 9.11 -13.72 -19.24
N ALA A 133 7.95 -13.08 -19.13
CA ALA A 133 6.79 -13.43 -19.95
C ALA A 133 6.96 -12.96 -21.40
N SER A 134 6.13 -13.48 -22.30
CA SER A 134 6.17 -13.18 -23.75
C SER A 134 5.89 -11.72 -24.09
N ASP A 135 5.13 -11.01 -23.24
CA ASP A 135 4.89 -9.56 -23.27
C ASP A 135 5.91 -8.75 -22.44
N HIS A 136 7.06 -9.36 -22.13
CA HIS A 136 8.22 -8.77 -21.44
C HIS A 136 7.98 -8.27 -20.00
N HIS A 137 6.89 -8.64 -19.35
CA HIS A 137 6.76 -8.44 -17.90
C HIS A 137 7.53 -9.52 -17.12
N ILE A 138 7.93 -9.16 -15.90
CA ILE A 138 8.69 -10.03 -15.01
C ILE A 138 7.70 -10.84 -14.18
N VAL A 139 7.91 -12.16 -14.09
CA VAL A 139 7.19 -13.02 -13.15
C VAL A 139 8.14 -13.37 -12.01
N VAL A 140 7.83 -12.91 -10.80
CA VAL A 140 8.51 -13.35 -9.59
C VAL A 140 7.79 -14.60 -9.10
N HIS A 141 8.52 -15.69 -8.96
CA HIS A 141 7.97 -16.98 -8.58
C HIS A 141 8.28 -17.27 -7.11
N LEU A 142 7.26 -17.67 -6.34
CA LEU A 142 7.40 -17.92 -4.91
C LEU A 142 7.02 -19.34 -4.52
N ARG A 143 7.73 -19.87 -3.52
CA ARG A 143 7.57 -21.22 -3.02
C ARG A 143 6.24 -21.38 -2.29
N ASN A 144 5.31 -22.10 -2.92
CA ASN A 144 3.97 -22.38 -2.41
C ASN A 144 3.94 -23.46 -1.29
N GLY A 145 4.80 -23.36 -0.28
CA GLY A 145 4.76 -24.17 0.95
C GLY A 145 5.05 -25.67 0.84
N ASP A 146 4.84 -26.31 -0.31
CA ASP A 146 5.13 -27.72 -0.55
C ASP A 146 6.64 -27.95 -0.71
N ALA A 147 7.26 -28.46 0.36
CA ALA A 147 8.70 -28.74 0.42
C ALA A 147 9.15 -29.93 -0.48
N SER A 148 8.29 -30.45 -1.34
CA SER A 148 8.52 -31.60 -2.21
C SER A 148 9.17 -31.25 -3.56
N ARG A 149 9.32 -29.96 -3.89
CA ARG A 149 9.90 -29.51 -5.16
C ARG A 149 11.43 -29.66 -5.17
N LYS A 150 11.92 -30.80 -5.67
CA LYS A 150 13.34 -30.98 -6.02
C LYS A 150 13.75 -30.00 -7.13
N LYS A 151 14.95 -29.39 -7.03
CA LYS A 151 15.54 -28.54 -8.09
C LYS A 151 15.55 -29.31 -9.42
N GLY A 152 15.17 -28.66 -10.52
CA GLY A 152 15.21 -29.23 -11.87
C GLY A 152 13.96 -29.95 -12.40
N LYS A 153 12.84 -30.05 -11.64
CA LYS A 153 11.58 -30.60 -12.20
C LYS A 153 10.85 -29.51 -13.01
N LYS A 154 10.46 -29.82 -14.26
CA LYS A 154 9.67 -28.90 -15.12
C LYS A 154 8.51 -28.26 -14.35
N ARG A 155 8.35 -26.96 -14.54
CA ARG A 155 7.26 -26.17 -14.00
C ARG A 155 5.94 -26.64 -14.62
N SER A 156 4.90 -26.77 -13.81
CA SER A 156 3.56 -27.15 -14.29
C SER A 156 2.80 -25.88 -14.60
N GLU A 157 2.00 -25.85 -15.67
CA GLU A 157 1.08 -24.74 -15.98
C GLU A 157 -0.13 -24.68 -15.02
N ASP A 158 0.04 -25.20 -13.80
CA ASP A 158 -1.04 -25.33 -12.83
C ASP A 158 -1.29 -23.99 -12.13
N PRO A 159 -2.51 -23.41 -12.18
CA PRO A 159 -2.85 -22.17 -11.47
C PRO A 159 -2.73 -22.27 -9.94
N GLY A 160 -2.37 -23.43 -9.40
CA GLY A 160 -1.92 -23.60 -8.01
C GLY A 160 -0.57 -22.97 -7.67
N GLU A 161 0.24 -22.49 -8.62
CA GLU A 161 1.52 -21.83 -8.33
C GLU A 161 1.35 -20.42 -7.73
N LEU A 162 2.38 -19.89 -7.05
CA LEU A 162 2.32 -18.62 -6.32
C LEU A 162 3.22 -17.59 -6.99
N ASP A 163 2.64 -16.87 -7.96
CA ASP A 163 3.37 -15.96 -8.84
C ASP A 163 2.91 -14.50 -8.69
N LEU A 164 3.89 -13.59 -8.64
CA LEU A 164 3.71 -12.14 -8.59
C LEU A 164 4.23 -11.54 -9.90
N HIS A 165 3.32 -11.03 -10.71
CA HIS A 165 3.65 -10.44 -12.01
C HIS A 165 3.92 -8.94 -11.84
N LEU A 166 4.93 -8.41 -12.54
CA LEU A 166 5.27 -7.00 -12.46
C LEU A 166 5.89 -6.40 -13.72
N THR A 167 5.60 -5.12 -13.94
CA THR A 167 6.37 -4.24 -14.84
C THR A 167 7.17 -3.23 -14.01
N LEU A 168 8.31 -2.80 -14.54
CA LEU A 168 9.14 -1.74 -13.95
C LEU A 168 9.24 -0.58 -14.94
N GLU A 169 8.81 0.61 -14.51
CA GLU A 169 8.96 1.86 -15.25
C GLU A 169 10.19 2.59 -14.70
N ALA A 170 11.18 2.83 -15.56
CA ALA A 170 12.41 3.53 -15.20
C ALA A 170 12.24 5.05 -15.38
N TYR A 171 12.82 5.81 -14.45
CA TYR A 171 12.85 7.27 -14.48
C TYR A 171 14.25 7.77 -14.14
N ASP A 172 14.74 8.75 -14.88
CA ASP A 172 15.92 9.52 -14.50
C ASP A 172 15.57 10.38 -13.26
N MET A 173 16.35 10.19 -12.21
CA MET A 173 16.22 10.85 -10.92
C MET A 173 17.26 11.96 -10.71
N SER A 174 18.23 12.11 -11.63
CA SER A 174 19.34 13.07 -11.51
C SER A 174 18.84 14.47 -11.15
N ASP A 175 19.55 15.13 -10.23
CA ASP A 175 19.30 16.48 -9.68
C ASP A 175 18.00 16.64 -8.84
N LEU A 176 17.20 15.58 -8.67
CA LEU A 176 16.02 15.59 -7.80
C LEU A 176 16.39 15.42 -6.32
N PRO A 177 15.64 16.05 -5.39
CA PRO A 177 15.82 15.83 -3.95
C PRO A 177 15.50 14.38 -3.56
N ILE A 178 16.29 13.76 -2.68
CA ILE A 178 16.16 12.34 -2.32
C ILE A 178 14.93 12.07 -1.45
N GLY A 179 14.68 12.90 -0.43
CA GLY A 179 13.67 12.64 0.62
C GLY A 179 12.24 12.37 0.11
N PRO A 180 11.71 13.11 -0.88
CA PRO A 180 10.39 12.86 -1.46
C PRO A 180 10.17 11.48 -2.08
N TYR A 181 11.23 10.73 -2.38
CA TYR A 181 11.15 9.40 -3.01
C TYR A 181 11.32 8.26 -2.00
N LEU A 182 11.67 8.56 -0.75
CA LEU A 182 11.62 7.62 0.37
C LEU A 182 10.20 7.61 0.94
N VAL A 183 9.34 6.83 0.29
CA VAL A 183 7.92 6.66 0.63
C VAL A 183 7.55 5.21 0.89
N THR A 184 6.56 4.98 1.75
CA THR A 184 5.93 3.67 1.93
C THR A 184 5.17 3.25 0.67
N ARG A 185 4.83 1.95 0.58
CA ARG A 185 3.94 1.38 -0.44
C ARG A 185 2.52 1.96 -0.48
N THR A 186 2.16 2.79 0.48
CA THR A 186 0.90 3.56 0.55
C THR A 186 1.10 5.05 0.25
N ASN A 187 2.22 5.41 -0.38
CA ASN A 187 2.60 6.76 -0.79
C ASN A 187 2.75 7.77 0.36
N ARG A 188 3.33 7.34 1.48
CA ARG A 188 3.60 8.22 2.64
C ARG A 188 5.08 8.40 2.83
N THR A 189 5.54 9.63 3.01
CA THR A 189 6.92 9.94 3.39
C THR A 189 7.32 9.13 4.63
N THR A 190 8.46 8.44 4.56
CA THR A 190 9.03 7.73 5.72
C THR A 190 9.68 8.73 6.68
N PRO A 191 9.96 8.36 7.95
CA PRO A 191 10.76 9.18 8.85
C PRO A 191 12.10 9.62 8.21
N ALA A 192 12.81 8.70 7.54
CA ALA A 192 14.00 9.02 6.76
C ALA A 192 13.73 10.05 5.65
N GLY A 193 12.70 9.85 4.83
CA GLY A 193 12.33 10.78 3.76
C GLY A 193 12.01 12.19 4.26
N TYR A 194 11.38 12.29 5.44
CA TYR A 194 11.09 13.57 6.09
C TYR A 194 12.36 14.27 6.60
N LEU A 195 13.27 13.53 7.24
CA LEU A 195 14.51 14.07 7.82
C LEU A 195 15.52 14.51 6.74
N ILE A 196 15.66 13.71 5.68
CA ILE A 196 16.47 14.01 4.49
C ILE A 196 15.86 15.20 3.74
N GLY A 197 14.54 15.18 3.51
CA GLY A 197 13.81 16.23 2.80
C GLY A 197 14.47 16.59 1.47
N SER A 198 14.71 17.89 1.26
CA SER A 198 15.35 18.43 0.05
C SER A 198 16.84 18.76 0.19
N ARG A 199 17.50 18.26 1.25
CA ARG A 199 18.90 18.62 1.58
C ARG A 199 19.93 17.93 0.68
N TYR A 200 19.61 16.71 0.24
CA TYR A 200 20.45 15.87 -0.61
C TYR A 200 19.74 15.61 -1.93
N THR A 201 20.50 15.55 -3.02
CA THR A 201 20.01 15.31 -4.38
C THR A 201 20.66 14.09 -5.00
N PHE A 202 19.92 13.40 -5.86
CA PHE A 202 20.45 12.29 -6.64
C PHE A 202 21.53 12.77 -7.63
N PRO A 203 22.73 12.15 -7.67
CA PRO A 203 23.75 12.47 -8.65
C PRO A 203 23.36 12.01 -10.07
N LYS A 204 24.10 12.48 -11.08
CA LYS A 204 23.88 12.10 -12.48
C LYS A 204 23.97 10.58 -12.67
N GLY A 205 23.06 10.02 -13.47
CA GLY A 205 22.97 8.57 -13.70
C GLY A 205 22.13 7.82 -12.65
N SER A 206 21.53 8.54 -11.69
CA SER A 206 20.56 7.96 -10.76
C SER A 206 19.26 7.58 -11.46
N ILE A 207 18.90 6.30 -11.43
CA ILE A 207 17.64 5.78 -11.97
C ILE A 207 16.75 5.28 -10.83
N GLY A 208 15.51 5.70 -10.85
CA GLY A 208 14.44 5.24 -9.97
C GLY A 208 13.43 4.43 -10.75
N TYR A 209 12.94 3.34 -10.16
CA TYR A 209 11.98 2.43 -10.77
C TYR A 209 10.69 2.39 -9.97
N ARG A 210 9.56 2.48 -10.66
CA ARG A 210 8.23 2.21 -10.09
C ARG A 210 7.73 0.86 -10.57
N ALA A 211 7.15 0.07 -9.66
CA ALA A 211 6.60 -1.23 -9.99
C ALA A 211 5.07 -1.17 -10.10
N THR A 212 4.52 -1.72 -11.18
CA THR A 212 3.10 -2.06 -11.27
C THR A 212 2.97 -3.57 -11.15
N LEU A 213 2.24 -4.03 -10.14
CA LEU A 213 2.13 -5.45 -9.75
C LEU A 213 0.73 -6.00 -10.08
N TRP A 214 0.61 -7.30 -10.34
CA TRP A 214 -0.66 -8.05 -10.38
C TRP A 214 -0.48 -9.55 -10.08
N VAL A 215 -1.61 -10.23 -9.94
CA VAL A 215 -1.73 -11.68 -9.70
C VAL A 215 -2.75 -12.24 -10.70
N ASN A 216 -2.54 -13.47 -11.20
CA ASN A 216 -3.41 -14.04 -12.24
C ASN A 216 -4.70 -14.67 -11.67
N SER A 217 -4.71 -15.00 -10.37
CA SER A 217 -5.84 -15.53 -9.61
C SER A 217 -6.12 -14.64 -8.39
N ASP A 218 -7.31 -14.76 -7.80
CA ASP A 218 -7.64 -14.03 -6.56
C ASP A 218 -6.72 -14.49 -5.42
N GLU A 219 -6.07 -13.56 -4.73
CA GLU A 219 -5.19 -13.87 -3.59
C GLU A 219 -5.61 -13.21 -2.28
N VAL A 220 -5.47 -13.96 -1.18
CA VAL A 220 -5.76 -13.47 0.17
C VAL A 220 -4.49 -12.93 0.81
N ILE A 221 -4.40 -11.62 0.93
CA ILE A 221 -3.28 -10.92 1.55
C ILE A 221 -3.59 -10.65 3.02
N VAL A 222 -2.65 -10.94 3.92
CA VAL A 222 -2.67 -10.51 5.32
C VAL A 222 -1.70 -9.34 5.50
N PRO A 223 -2.17 -8.08 5.66
CA PRO A 223 -1.29 -6.91 5.75
C PRO A 223 -0.40 -6.86 7.00
N THR A 224 -0.74 -7.60 8.07
CA THR A 224 0.11 -7.72 9.26
C THR A 224 -0.22 -8.98 10.05
N LYS A 225 0.81 -9.69 10.52
CA LYS A 225 0.67 -10.87 11.41
C LYS A 225 0.23 -10.50 12.83
N ASN A 226 0.22 -9.20 13.18
CA ASN A 226 -0.02 -8.71 14.56
C ASN A 226 -1.46 -8.19 14.80
N ALA A 227 -2.32 -8.17 13.77
CA ALA A 227 -3.71 -7.73 13.91
C ALA A 227 -4.66 -8.94 13.83
N PHE A 228 -5.56 -9.05 14.80
CA PHE A 228 -6.64 -10.03 14.81
C PHE A 228 -7.93 -9.34 15.25
N THR A 229 -9.08 -9.87 14.85
CA THR A 229 -10.40 -9.28 15.15
C THR A 229 -10.86 -9.52 16.59
N GLY A 230 -10.17 -10.39 17.32
CA GLY A 230 -10.62 -10.93 18.61
C GLY A 230 -11.61 -12.10 18.49
N SER A 231 -11.89 -12.59 17.29
CA SER A 231 -12.77 -13.73 17.01
C SER A 231 -12.01 -14.90 16.38
N GLY A 232 -12.48 -16.13 16.62
CA GLY A 232 -11.93 -17.36 16.02
C GLY A 232 -12.57 -17.73 14.67
N SER A 233 -13.79 -17.24 14.41
CA SER A 233 -14.61 -17.54 13.22
C SER A 233 -15.32 -16.28 12.69
N ILE A 234 -15.88 -16.39 11.47
CA ILE A 234 -16.69 -15.35 10.83
C ILE A 234 -18.06 -15.20 11.54
N GLU A 235 -18.61 -16.31 12.04
CA GLU A 235 -19.83 -16.36 12.85
C GLU A 235 -19.65 -15.56 14.16
N ASP A 236 -18.60 -15.83 14.93
CA ASP A 236 -18.33 -15.13 16.20
C ASP A 236 -18.05 -13.64 15.97
N PHE A 237 -17.38 -13.30 14.87
CA PHE A 237 -17.13 -11.92 14.47
C PHE A 237 -18.41 -11.18 14.12
N SER A 238 -19.23 -11.70 13.20
CA SER A 238 -20.48 -11.04 12.81
C SER A 238 -21.42 -10.91 14.01
N LYS A 239 -21.62 -11.98 14.80
CA LYS A 239 -22.42 -11.97 16.03
C LYS A 239 -21.96 -10.94 17.08
N ARG A 240 -20.65 -10.66 17.15
CA ARG A 240 -20.11 -9.64 18.05
C ARG A 240 -20.44 -8.22 17.59
N PHE A 241 -20.50 -8.00 16.27
CA PHE A 241 -20.65 -6.69 15.64
C PHE A 241 -22.03 -6.48 14.98
N THR A 242 -23.08 -7.17 15.44
CA THR A 242 -24.49 -6.79 15.21
C THR A 242 -25.04 -5.82 16.25
N LYS A 243 -24.37 -5.70 17.40
CA LYS A 243 -24.79 -4.82 18.50
C LYS A 243 -24.41 -3.35 18.24
N GLU A 244 -24.67 -2.48 19.21
CA GLU A 244 -24.43 -1.04 19.12
C GLU A 244 -22.99 -0.68 18.70
N ILE A 245 -21.99 -1.36 19.26
CA ILE A 245 -20.56 -1.11 19.00
C ILE A 245 -20.15 -1.74 17.67
N PRO A 246 -19.78 -0.95 16.64
CA PRO A 246 -19.32 -1.48 15.36
C PRO A 246 -17.85 -1.93 15.39
N TYR A 247 -17.41 -2.67 14.37
CA TYR A 247 -16.00 -2.98 14.15
C TYR A 247 -15.29 -1.85 13.41
N CYS A 248 -14.29 -1.23 14.03
CA CYS A 248 -13.51 -0.17 13.40
C CYS A 248 -12.62 -0.71 12.27
N LEU A 249 -12.89 -0.26 11.04
CA LEU A 249 -12.05 -0.55 9.89
C LEU A 249 -10.72 0.19 10.00
N ARG A 250 -9.65 -0.43 9.50
CA ARG A 250 -8.38 0.27 9.30
C ARG A 250 -8.54 1.25 8.15
N TYR A 251 -8.16 2.50 8.37
CA TYR A 251 -8.20 3.57 7.39
C TYR A 251 -6.80 4.09 7.07
N ILE A 252 -6.67 4.92 6.04
CA ILE A 252 -5.49 5.71 5.70
C ILE A 252 -5.70 7.11 6.31
N PRO A 253 -5.06 7.45 7.45
CA PRO A 253 -5.04 8.81 7.99
C PRO A 253 -4.76 9.92 6.97
N GLY A 254 -5.52 11.00 7.09
CA GLY A 254 -5.39 12.23 6.31
C GLY A 254 -6.37 13.27 6.87
N ARG A 255 -6.23 14.55 6.52
CA ARG A 255 -7.09 15.63 7.05
C ARG A 255 -8.58 15.32 6.85
N ASN A 256 -8.92 14.85 5.66
CA ASN A 256 -10.29 14.56 5.24
C ASN A 256 -10.67 13.09 5.42
N ALA A 257 -9.91 12.27 6.15
CA ALA A 257 -10.27 10.87 6.35
C ALA A 257 -11.46 10.76 7.32
N THR A 258 -12.45 9.94 7.00
CA THR A 258 -13.61 9.63 7.85
C THR A 258 -13.54 8.16 8.22
N PRO A 259 -12.87 7.78 9.32
CA PRO A 259 -12.78 6.38 9.70
C PRO A 259 -14.18 5.78 9.92
N LEU A 260 -14.32 4.50 9.57
CA LEU A 260 -15.60 3.81 9.49
C LEU A 260 -15.69 2.66 10.50
N GLY A 261 -16.88 2.53 11.11
CA GLY A 261 -17.31 1.36 11.86
C GLY A 261 -18.25 0.50 11.03
N LEU A 262 -17.98 -0.80 10.95
CA LEU A 262 -18.83 -1.80 10.30
C LEU A 262 -19.76 -2.45 11.33
N LYS A 263 -21.08 -2.44 11.09
CA LYS A 263 -22.07 -3.21 11.86
C LYS A 263 -22.83 -4.16 10.94
N PHE A 264 -22.99 -5.42 11.34
CA PHE A 264 -23.84 -6.37 10.64
C PHE A 264 -25.31 -6.16 11.02
N GLU A 265 -26.19 -6.41 10.06
CA GLU A 265 -27.64 -6.40 10.27
C GLU A 265 -28.06 -7.62 11.11
N GLU A 266 -27.64 -8.81 10.68
CA GLU A 266 -27.83 -10.08 11.39
C GLU A 266 -26.51 -10.87 11.54
N PRO A 267 -26.40 -11.79 12.51
CA PRO A 267 -25.24 -12.68 12.61
C PRO A 267 -25.16 -13.61 11.40
N ILE A 268 -23.97 -13.75 10.82
CA ILE A 268 -23.77 -14.72 9.74
C ILE A 268 -23.83 -16.12 10.34
N VAL A 269 -24.69 -16.97 9.78
CA VAL A 269 -24.83 -18.39 10.14
C VAL A 269 -24.25 -19.25 9.02
N LYS A 270 -23.46 -20.27 9.36
CA LYS A 270 -22.93 -21.22 8.37
C LYS A 270 -24.04 -21.97 7.65
N LYS A 271 -24.09 -21.89 6.32
CA LYS A 271 -25.02 -22.65 5.47
C LYS A 271 -24.27 -23.73 4.69
N THR A 272 -24.81 -24.94 4.68
CA THR A 272 -24.26 -26.08 3.93
C THR A 272 -25.25 -26.58 2.88
N GLY A 273 -24.72 -27.20 1.84
CA GLY A 273 -25.46 -27.77 0.71
C GLY A 273 -24.66 -28.90 0.08
N LYS A 274 -25.21 -29.55 -0.95
CA LYS A 274 -24.50 -30.59 -1.71
C LYS A 274 -23.81 -29.97 -2.93
N ASP A 275 -22.56 -30.36 -3.18
CA ASP A 275 -21.88 -30.04 -4.44
C ASP A 275 -22.34 -30.95 -5.59
N SER A 276 -21.82 -30.74 -6.80
CA SER A 276 -22.10 -31.57 -7.98
C SER A 276 -21.67 -33.03 -7.86
N LYS A 277 -20.95 -33.40 -6.80
CA LYS A 277 -20.55 -34.78 -6.46
C LYS A 277 -21.29 -35.29 -5.21
N GLY A 278 -22.36 -34.61 -4.79
CA GLY A 278 -23.21 -34.97 -3.66
C GLY A 278 -22.59 -34.72 -2.27
N ARG A 279 -21.39 -34.14 -2.20
CA ARG A 279 -20.64 -33.93 -0.94
C ARG A 279 -21.19 -32.70 -0.21
N LEU A 280 -21.28 -32.78 1.12
CA LEU A 280 -21.67 -31.64 1.93
C LEU A 280 -20.56 -30.59 1.93
N VAL A 281 -20.85 -29.41 1.36
CA VAL A 281 -19.95 -28.25 1.28
C VAL A 281 -20.61 -27.02 1.91
N GLU A 282 -19.80 -26.05 2.30
CA GLU A 282 -20.32 -24.74 2.69
C GLU A 282 -20.72 -23.95 1.43
N VAL A 283 -21.91 -23.34 1.46
CA VAL A 283 -22.45 -22.57 0.33
C VAL A 283 -21.99 -21.12 0.46
N ALA A 284 -21.62 -20.49 -0.67
CA ALA A 284 -21.28 -19.07 -0.68
C ALA A 284 -22.48 -18.22 -0.24
N GLN A 285 -22.25 -17.19 0.57
CA GLN A 285 -23.30 -16.33 1.11
C GLN A 285 -23.04 -14.86 0.78
N LYS A 286 -24.10 -14.04 0.82
CA LYS A 286 -24.04 -12.59 0.61
C LYS A 286 -24.98 -11.89 1.58
N GLY A 287 -24.73 -10.62 1.86
CA GLY A 287 -25.62 -9.76 2.64
C GLY A 287 -25.10 -8.33 2.78
N SER A 288 -25.68 -7.62 3.76
CA SER A 288 -25.48 -6.20 4.07
C SER A 288 -24.71 -5.99 5.38
N ALA A 289 -23.96 -4.90 5.45
CA ALA A 289 -23.42 -4.34 6.68
C ALA A 289 -23.47 -2.81 6.63
N GLU A 290 -23.98 -2.20 7.68
CA GLU A 290 -24.07 -0.74 7.84
C GLU A 290 -22.69 -0.14 8.14
N LEU A 291 -22.46 1.08 7.64
CA LEU A 291 -21.24 1.85 7.84
C LEU A 291 -21.53 3.11 8.64
N TYR A 292 -20.91 3.24 9.80
CA TYR A 292 -21.05 4.39 10.69
C TYR A 292 -19.76 5.22 10.71
N PRO A 293 -19.82 6.55 10.89
CA PRO A 293 -18.63 7.33 11.18
C PRO A 293 -18.17 7.00 12.62
N VAL A 294 -16.87 6.91 12.84
CA VAL A 294 -16.32 6.60 14.18
C VAL A 294 -15.31 7.63 14.64
N LYS A 295 -15.21 7.78 15.96
CA LYS A 295 -14.38 8.80 16.60
C LYS A 295 -12.89 8.62 16.28
N LYS A 296 -12.23 9.73 15.96
CA LYS A 296 -10.78 9.77 15.69
C LYS A 296 -9.99 9.77 17.00
N GLY A 297 -8.87 9.06 17.02
CA GLY A 297 -7.92 9.07 18.14
C GLY A 297 -8.35 8.28 19.39
N THR A 298 -9.51 7.63 19.38
CA THR A 298 -9.96 6.75 20.47
C THR A 298 -9.38 5.33 20.34
N ILE A 299 -9.18 4.65 21.47
CA ILE A 299 -8.77 3.24 21.50
C ILE A 299 -9.97 2.32 21.18
N PHE A 300 -11.16 2.73 21.61
CA PHE A 300 -12.41 2.01 21.38
C PHE A 300 -13.16 2.55 20.16
N CYS A 301 -13.93 1.67 19.51
CA CYS A 301 -14.75 2.01 18.37
C CYS A 301 -16.07 2.65 18.82
N GLY A 302 -16.04 3.96 19.09
CA GLY A 302 -17.24 4.75 19.35
C GLY A 302 -17.78 5.34 18.05
N ARG A 303 -19.10 5.23 17.83
CA ARG A 303 -19.79 5.99 16.78
C ARG A 303 -19.61 7.50 17.03
N ASP A 304 -19.51 8.25 15.93
CA ASP A 304 -19.47 9.72 15.94
C ASP A 304 -20.86 10.32 15.63
N ASP A 305 -21.65 9.62 14.80
CA ASP A 305 -23.07 9.85 14.52
C ASP A 305 -23.78 8.48 14.58
N ASP A 306 -25.01 8.46 15.10
CA ASP A 306 -25.84 7.25 15.17
C ASP A 306 -26.57 6.95 13.86
N ARG A 307 -26.48 7.84 12.86
CA ARG A 307 -26.94 7.59 11.49
C ARG A 307 -25.89 6.79 10.72
N SER A 308 -26.35 5.73 10.05
CA SER A 308 -25.55 5.02 9.04
C SER A 308 -25.25 5.98 7.87
N LEU A 309 -23.99 6.01 7.43
CA LEU A 309 -23.55 6.77 6.25
C LEU A 309 -23.94 6.07 4.95
N ALA A 310 -23.82 4.74 4.92
CA ALA A 310 -24.06 3.89 3.76
C ALA A 310 -24.11 2.40 4.16
N THR A 311 -24.44 1.53 3.21
CA THR A 311 -24.44 0.08 3.40
C THR A 311 -23.39 -0.57 2.49
N ALA A 312 -22.42 -1.27 3.10
CA ALA A 312 -21.52 -2.16 2.38
C ALA A 312 -22.21 -3.49 2.08
N ARG A 313 -21.92 -4.08 0.92
CA ARG A 313 -22.27 -5.47 0.62
C ARG A 313 -21.13 -6.37 1.07
N TRP A 314 -21.42 -7.57 1.56
CA TRP A 314 -20.41 -8.57 1.84
C TRP A 314 -20.67 -9.88 1.09
N SER A 315 -19.59 -10.61 0.81
CA SER A 315 -19.62 -11.98 0.29
C SER A 315 -18.74 -12.90 1.13
N LEU A 316 -19.30 -14.06 1.49
CA LEU A 316 -18.61 -15.15 2.16
C LEU A 316 -18.32 -16.24 1.13
N ARG A 317 -17.03 -16.50 0.86
CA ARG A 317 -16.57 -17.50 -0.11
C ARG A 317 -15.24 -18.11 0.30
N TYR A 318 -14.77 -19.05 -0.52
CA TYR A 318 -13.41 -19.58 -0.44
C TYR A 318 -12.54 -18.98 -1.54
N VAL A 319 -11.31 -18.58 -1.18
CA VAL A 319 -10.27 -18.07 -2.08
C VAL A 319 -9.00 -18.88 -1.81
N ASN A 320 -8.50 -19.61 -2.82
CA ASN A 320 -7.36 -20.53 -2.69
C ASN A 320 -7.43 -21.47 -1.47
N GLY A 321 -8.65 -21.94 -1.15
CA GLY A 321 -8.95 -22.81 -0.01
C GLY A 321 -9.03 -22.11 1.36
N SER A 322 -8.81 -20.80 1.44
CA SER A 322 -9.01 -19.98 2.63
C SER A 322 -10.45 -19.48 2.69
N ARG A 323 -11.10 -19.51 3.86
CA ARG A 323 -12.46 -18.99 4.06
C ARG A 323 -12.39 -17.48 4.29
N VAL A 324 -13.12 -16.69 3.50
CA VAL A 324 -13.00 -15.23 3.45
C VAL A 324 -14.37 -14.57 3.46
N LEU A 325 -14.53 -13.58 4.33
CA LEU A 325 -15.59 -12.58 4.28
C LEU A 325 -15.00 -11.30 3.66
N GLU A 326 -15.36 -11.00 2.42
CA GLU A 326 -14.91 -9.79 1.71
C GLU A 326 -16.04 -8.75 1.62
N PHE A 327 -15.69 -7.48 1.48
CA PHE A 327 -16.64 -6.36 1.44
C PHE A 327 -16.48 -5.52 0.18
N ASP A 328 -17.63 -5.11 -0.33
CA ASP A 328 -17.79 -4.18 -1.43
C ASP A 328 -18.46 -2.91 -0.92
N PHE A 329 -17.72 -1.80 -0.97
CA PHE A 329 -18.16 -0.50 -0.46
C PHE A 329 -18.77 0.30 -1.60
N PRO A 330 -19.84 1.07 -1.35
CA PRO A 330 -20.46 1.90 -2.37
C PRO A 330 -19.58 3.12 -2.67
N ASP A 331 -19.73 3.71 -3.86
CA ASP A 331 -18.73 4.60 -4.47
C ASP A 331 -18.63 6.00 -3.84
N GLU A 332 -19.65 6.43 -3.12
CA GLU A 332 -19.65 7.61 -2.25
C GLU A 332 -18.68 7.48 -1.05
N ILE A 333 -18.42 6.25 -0.59
CA ILE A 333 -17.47 5.99 0.50
C ILE A 333 -16.06 5.95 -0.07
N ARG A 334 -15.17 6.84 0.39
CA ARG A 334 -13.81 6.95 -0.14
C ARG A 334 -12.95 5.76 0.26
N ALA A 335 -12.05 5.36 -0.64
CA ALA A 335 -11.22 4.17 -0.44
C ALA A 335 -10.28 4.30 0.77
N GLU A 336 -9.79 5.51 1.05
CA GLU A 336 -8.91 5.76 2.20
C GLU A 336 -9.62 5.47 3.54
N ASP A 337 -10.94 5.68 3.61
CA ASP A 337 -11.74 5.57 4.82
C ASP A 337 -11.91 4.10 5.28
N PHE A 338 -11.78 3.14 4.34
CA PHE A 338 -11.62 1.70 4.60
C PHE A 338 -10.21 1.16 4.28
N GLY A 339 -9.23 2.07 4.21
CA GLY A 339 -7.80 1.74 4.26
C GLY A 339 -7.18 1.23 2.97
N VAL A 340 -7.77 1.56 1.82
CA VAL A 340 -7.26 1.23 0.48
C VAL A 340 -6.86 2.54 -0.22
N PRO A 341 -5.69 2.64 -0.87
CA PRO A 341 -5.39 3.81 -1.69
C PRO A 341 -6.43 3.97 -2.81
N ARG A 342 -6.91 5.19 -3.12
CA ARG A 342 -7.91 5.43 -4.18
C ARG A 342 -7.62 4.70 -5.50
N THR A 343 -6.36 4.66 -5.92
CA THR A 343 -5.93 3.95 -7.15
C THR A 343 -6.13 2.43 -7.10
N HIS A 344 -6.28 1.83 -5.92
CA HIS A 344 -6.38 0.39 -5.73
C HIS A 344 -7.80 -0.07 -5.34
N ARG A 345 -8.79 0.83 -5.28
CA ARG A 345 -10.20 0.52 -4.93
C ARG A 345 -10.75 -0.69 -5.71
N ASN A 346 -10.43 -0.75 -7.00
CA ASN A 346 -10.94 -1.76 -7.93
C ASN A 346 -10.05 -3.01 -8.03
N ALA A 347 -8.98 -3.07 -7.24
CA ALA A 347 -8.03 -4.19 -7.20
C ALA A 347 -8.00 -4.90 -5.84
N LEU A 348 -8.25 -4.17 -4.74
CA LEU A 348 -8.15 -4.66 -3.36
C LEU A 348 -9.49 -4.49 -2.62
N LYS A 349 -10.16 -5.59 -2.27
CA LYS A 349 -11.32 -5.58 -1.36
C LYS A 349 -10.86 -5.60 0.11
N VAL A 350 -11.60 -4.96 1.02
CA VAL A 350 -11.45 -5.23 2.47
C VAL A 350 -11.93 -6.65 2.72
N ALA A 351 -11.24 -7.41 3.56
CA ALA A 351 -11.71 -8.73 3.96
C ALA A 351 -11.33 -9.10 5.40
N PHE A 352 -11.94 -10.16 5.91
CA PHE A 352 -11.45 -10.95 7.03
C PHE A 352 -11.33 -12.41 6.60
N ALA A 353 -10.29 -13.11 7.05
CA ALA A 353 -10.04 -14.48 6.65
C ALA A 353 -9.69 -15.38 7.84
N GLU A 354 -10.13 -16.64 7.79
CA GLU A 354 -9.81 -17.64 8.82
C GLU A 354 -8.41 -18.22 8.62
N GLU A 355 -7.49 -17.80 9.50
CA GLU A 355 -6.14 -18.36 9.61
C GLU A 355 -6.10 -19.50 10.63
N ARG A 356 -5.41 -20.59 10.27
CA ARG A 356 -5.12 -21.76 11.10
C ARG A 356 -3.68 -21.65 11.60
N VAL A 357 -3.51 -21.44 12.90
CA VAL A 357 -2.21 -21.26 13.55
C VAL A 357 -1.94 -22.46 14.46
N LYS A 358 -0.69 -22.92 14.54
CA LYS A 358 -0.27 -23.88 15.58
C LYS A 358 0.14 -23.12 16.84
N GLU A 359 -0.59 -23.31 17.94
CA GLU A 359 -0.29 -22.75 19.25
C GLU A 359 -0.23 -23.85 20.29
N LYS A 360 0.89 -23.95 21.04
CA LYS A 360 1.12 -24.96 22.08
C LYS A 360 0.77 -26.39 21.62
N GLY A 361 1.16 -26.75 20.40
CA GLY A 361 0.89 -28.05 19.76
C GLY A 361 -0.52 -28.23 19.18
N LYS A 362 -1.49 -27.34 19.46
CA LYS A 362 -2.87 -27.41 18.95
C LYS A 362 -3.04 -26.51 17.73
N THR A 363 -3.89 -26.91 16.79
CA THR A 363 -4.30 -26.02 15.68
C THR A 363 -5.48 -25.20 16.13
N VAL A 364 -5.31 -23.88 16.25
CA VAL A 364 -6.36 -22.91 16.56
C VAL A 364 -6.76 -22.14 15.31
N ARG A 365 -7.96 -21.56 15.31
CA ARG A 365 -8.39 -20.62 14.27
C ARG A 365 -8.39 -19.19 14.80
N LYS A 366 -8.03 -18.25 13.94
CA LYS A 366 -8.09 -16.81 14.19
C LYS A 366 -8.72 -16.14 12.97
N LEU A 367 -9.63 -15.20 13.20
CA LEU A 367 -10.10 -14.33 12.13
C LEU A 367 -9.22 -13.07 12.07
N VAL A 368 -8.45 -12.95 10.99
CA VAL A 368 -7.49 -11.85 10.78
C VAL A 368 -8.00 -10.84 9.75
N PRO A 369 -7.72 -9.52 9.91
CA PRO A 369 -7.94 -8.53 8.86
C PRO A 369 -7.08 -8.83 7.64
N ALA A 370 -7.72 -8.88 6.48
CA ALA A 370 -7.14 -9.29 5.21
C ALA A 370 -7.51 -8.31 4.08
N ARG A 371 -6.95 -8.56 2.90
CA ARG A 371 -7.41 -8.02 1.62
C ARG A 371 -7.59 -9.19 0.66
N VAL A 372 -8.59 -9.10 -0.22
CA VAL A 372 -8.59 -9.93 -1.44
C VAL A 372 -8.04 -9.07 -2.56
N TRP A 373 -6.93 -9.51 -3.15
CA TRP A 373 -6.41 -8.97 -4.39
C TRP A 373 -7.08 -9.70 -5.54
N LEU A 374 -7.85 -8.97 -6.33
CA LEU A 374 -8.63 -9.52 -7.44
C LEU A 374 -7.73 -9.90 -8.63
N ALA A 375 -8.02 -11.05 -9.24
CA ALA A 375 -7.35 -11.58 -10.41
C ALA A 375 -7.20 -10.53 -11.52
N ASN A 376 -5.99 -10.44 -12.07
CA ASN A 376 -5.57 -9.57 -13.17
C ASN A 376 -5.76 -8.05 -12.90
N LYS A 377 -6.04 -7.64 -11.65
CA LYS A 377 -6.14 -6.22 -11.29
C LYS A 377 -4.79 -5.68 -10.86
N ARG A 378 -4.30 -4.69 -11.61
CA ARG A 378 -3.01 -4.03 -11.35
C ARG A 378 -3.09 -3.10 -10.13
N ILE A 379 -2.01 -3.03 -9.36
CA ILE A 379 -1.76 -2.02 -8.33
C ILE A 379 -0.40 -1.36 -8.57
N THR A 380 -0.26 -0.10 -8.19
CA THR A 380 1.03 0.57 -8.17
C THR A 380 1.68 0.33 -6.81
N ASP A 381 2.87 -0.27 -6.81
CA ASP A 381 3.72 -0.22 -5.61
C ASP A 381 4.35 1.16 -5.54
N TYR A 382 3.94 1.96 -4.56
CA TYR A 382 4.33 3.37 -4.50
C TYR A 382 5.79 3.59 -4.13
N GLN A 383 6.44 2.60 -3.53
CA GLN A 383 7.81 2.68 -3.04
C GLN A 383 8.80 2.56 -4.19
N TRP A 384 9.81 3.42 -4.19
CA TRP A 384 10.79 3.44 -5.26
C TRP A 384 11.83 2.34 -5.08
N ARG A 385 12.26 1.76 -6.20
CA ARG A 385 13.51 0.99 -6.29
C ARG A 385 14.53 1.84 -7.03
N PHE A 386 15.81 1.55 -6.86
CA PHE A 386 16.91 2.40 -7.30
C PHE A 386 18.01 1.57 -7.96
N ASN A 387 18.72 2.14 -8.95
CA ASN A 387 20.00 1.59 -9.39
C ASN A 387 21.10 1.88 -8.34
N GLU A 388 22.30 1.33 -8.54
CA GLU A 388 23.41 1.46 -7.58
C GLU A 388 23.75 2.91 -7.25
N THR A 389 23.95 3.75 -8.27
CA THR A 389 24.25 5.18 -8.13
C THR A 389 23.22 5.94 -7.29
N ALA A 390 21.92 5.70 -7.54
CA ALA A 390 20.87 6.31 -6.74
C ALA A 390 20.82 5.76 -5.31
N ALA A 391 21.12 4.46 -5.13
CA ALA A 391 21.09 3.80 -3.83
C ALA A 391 22.26 4.21 -2.92
N GLU A 392 23.44 4.47 -3.48
CA GLU A 392 24.59 5.01 -2.75
C GLU A 392 24.29 6.40 -2.21
N ALA A 393 23.74 7.29 -3.04
CA ALA A 393 23.30 8.62 -2.60
C ALA A 393 22.21 8.56 -1.50
N VAL A 394 21.30 7.58 -1.54
CA VAL A 394 20.34 7.33 -0.45
C VAL A 394 21.05 6.89 0.84
N ARG A 395 22.04 5.99 0.77
CA ARG A 395 22.81 5.55 1.94
C ARG A 395 23.59 6.70 2.58
N GLU A 396 24.24 7.53 1.77
CA GLU A 396 24.96 8.71 2.24
C GLU A 396 24.02 9.71 2.93
N ALA A 397 22.86 9.98 2.34
CA ALA A 397 21.84 10.86 2.95
C ALA A 397 21.26 10.28 4.25
N LEU A 398 21.09 8.95 4.35
CA LEU A 398 20.66 8.26 5.57
C LEU A 398 21.73 8.37 6.67
N GLU A 399 22.99 8.10 6.35
CA GLU A 399 24.11 8.18 7.30
C GLU A 399 24.32 9.62 7.79
N ALA A 400 24.28 10.60 6.89
CA ALA A 400 24.39 12.03 7.21
C ALA A 400 23.16 12.61 7.93
N THR A 401 22.09 11.82 8.13
CA THR A 401 20.93 12.19 8.95
C THR A 401 20.72 11.29 10.18
N LYS A 402 21.68 10.39 10.50
CA LYS A 402 21.56 9.40 11.58
C LYS A 402 21.30 9.99 12.96
N ASP A 403 21.92 11.12 13.30
CA ASP A 403 21.77 11.75 14.63
C ASP A 403 20.39 12.41 14.78
N ALA A 404 19.96 13.15 13.75
CA ALA A 404 18.60 13.68 13.67
C ALA A 404 17.54 12.56 13.68
N ARG A 405 17.89 11.39 13.13
CA ARG A 405 17.05 10.19 13.20
C ARG A 405 17.00 9.60 14.61
N ARG A 406 18.14 9.47 15.30
CA ARG A 406 18.18 9.01 16.71
C ARG A 406 17.30 9.89 17.60
N GLU A 407 17.44 11.21 17.51
CA GLU A 407 16.58 12.15 18.24
C GLU A 407 15.10 11.98 17.89
N TRP A 408 14.77 11.77 16.61
CA TRP A 408 13.39 11.55 16.18
C TRP A 408 12.83 10.26 16.79
N ASP A 409 13.59 9.16 16.75
CA ASP A 409 13.18 7.89 17.34
C ASP A 409 13.00 8.02 18.86
N GLU A 410 13.90 8.69 19.59
CA GLU A 410 13.79 8.96 21.03
C GLU A 410 12.51 9.75 21.38
N LYS A 411 12.25 10.85 20.65
CA LYS A 411 11.06 11.70 20.80
C LYS A 411 9.75 10.94 20.50
N HIS A 412 9.79 9.85 19.73
CA HIS A 412 8.62 9.04 19.36
C HIS A 412 8.55 7.68 20.09
N ALA A 413 9.63 7.20 20.69
CA ALA A 413 9.69 5.98 21.49
C ALA A 413 8.89 6.11 22.80
N THR A 414 8.95 7.28 23.45
CA THR A 414 8.21 7.57 24.68
C THR A 414 6.68 7.47 24.53
N LYS A 415 6.15 7.60 23.29
CA LYS A 415 4.72 7.37 22.98
C LYS A 415 4.33 5.88 22.88
N LYS A 416 5.28 4.94 22.90
CA LYS A 416 5.01 3.49 22.99
C LYS A 416 5.11 2.94 24.40
N ALA A 417 5.80 3.63 25.32
CA ALA A 417 6.12 3.13 26.66
C ALA A 417 5.12 3.54 27.76
N LYS A 418 4.14 4.40 27.47
CA LYS A 418 2.93 4.57 28.32
C LYS A 418 1.82 3.66 27.82
N LYS A 419 1.89 2.39 28.18
CA LYS A 419 0.82 1.39 28.02
C LYS A 419 0.86 0.38 29.14
#